data_AF-A0A3M1JEM0-F1
#
_entry.id   AF-A0A3M1JEM0-F1
#
_cell.length_a   1.000
_cell.length_b   1.000
_cell.length_c   1.000
_cell.angle_alpha   90.00
_cell.angle_beta   90.00
_cell.angle_gamma   90.00
#
_symmetry.space_group_name_H-M   'P 1'
#
loop_
_entity.id
_entity.type
_entity.pdbx_description
1 polymer ?
#
loop_
_entity_poly.entity_id
_entity_poly.type
_entity_poly.pdbx_seq_one_letter_code
_entity_poly.pdbx_strand_id
1 'polypeptide(L)' 'MRLSDALHVVLVKPRLSGNVGAIARVMKNFGCSKLVLVAPVCNHLSKTARKRAKWANDVLDNAKVVASLDA' A
#
# COMPACT_ATOMS: atom_id res chain seq x y z
N MET A 1 -14.78 0.30 17.08
CA MET A 1 -14.49 -0.11 15.69
C MET A 1 -14.61 1.11 14.79
N ARG A 2 -13.52 1.53 14.13
CA ARG A 2 -13.54 2.65 13.18
C ARG A 2 -13.72 2.08 11.77
N LEU A 3 -14.38 2.82 10.88
CA LEU A 3 -14.55 2.41 9.47
C LEU A 3 -13.19 2.08 8.81
N SER A 4 -12.16 2.84 9.16
CA SER A 4 -10.78 2.66 8.68
C SER A 4 -10.19 1.28 9.00
N ASP A 5 -10.66 0.59 10.04
CA ASP A 5 -10.18 -0.73 10.43
C ASP A 5 -10.66 -1.82 9.44
N ALA A 6 -11.75 -1.57 8.72
CA ALA A 6 -12.35 -2.50 7.75
C ALA A 6 -12.01 -2.15 6.29
N LEU A 7 -11.59 -0.91 6.02
CA LEU A 7 -11.30 -0.44 4.67
C LEU A 7 -10.03 -1.07 4.09
N HIS A 8 -10.15 -1.70 2.93
CA HIS A 8 -9.02 -2.18 2.15
C HIS A 8 -8.75 -1.21 1.00
N VAL A 9 -7.50 -0.77 0.86
CA VAL A 9 -7.05 0.00 -0.30
C VAL A 9 -6.38 -0.96 -1.28
N VAL A 10 -6.95 -1.11 -2.46
CA VAL A 10 -6.49 -2.08 -3.46
C VAL A 10 -5.84 -1.34 -4.63
N LEU A 11 -4.56 -1.59 -4.89
CA LEU A 11 -3.83 -1.05 -6.03
C LEU A 11 -3.62 -2.16 -7.07
N VAL A 12 -4.22 -1.99 -8.25
CA VAL A 12 -4.12 -2.94 -9.35
C VAL A 12 -3.00 -2.56 -10.31
N LYS A 13 -2.06 -3.48 -10.51
CA LYS A 13 -0.86 -3.34 -11.36
C LYS A 13 -0.10 -2.03 -11.13
N PRO A 14 0.20 -1.61 -9.88
CA PRO A 14 0.97 -0.38 -9.66
C PRO A 14 2.35 -0.48 -10.30
N ARG A 15 2.75 0.57 -11.02
CA ARG A 15 4.00 0.65 -11.80
C ARG A 15 5.07 1.54 -11.17
N LEU A 16 4.65 2.56 -10.43
CA LEU A 16 5.57 3.52 -9.81
C LEU A 16 5.62 3.27 -8.31
N SER A 17 6.73 2.73 -7.82
CA SER A 17 6.88 2.42 -6.39
C SER A 17 6.75 3.66 -5.50
N GLY A 18 7.12 4.84 -6.02
CA GLY A 18 6.91 6.11 -5.34
C GLY A 18 5.44 6.42 -5.07
N ASN A 19 4.52 6.04 -5.96
CA ASN A 19 3.08 6.23 -5.77
C ASN A 19 2.56 5.28 -4.70
N VAL A 20 3.04 4.03 -4.67
CA VAL A 20 2.68 3.07 -3.61
C VAL A 20 3.08 3.61 -2.23
N GLY A 21 4.29 4.17 -2.12
CA GLY A 21 4.73 4.84 -0.90
C GLY A 21 3.90 6.08 -0.53
N ALA A 22 3.55 6.92 -1.50
CA ALA A 22 2.71 8.09 -1.25
C ALA A 22 1.30 7.70 -0.77
N ILE A 23 0.72 6.64 -1.34
CA ILE A 23 -0.57 6.08 -0.93
C ILE A 23 -0.49 5.52 0.49
N ALA A 24 0.56 4.76 0.82
CA ALA A 24 0.79 4.29 2.20
C ALA A 24 0.82 5.45 3.21
N ARG A 25 1.45 6.57 2.87
CA ARG A 25 1.45 7.79 3.71
C ARG A 25 0.04 8.36 3.89
N VAL A 26 -0.73 8.47 2.81
CA VAL A 26 -2.12 8.94 2.86
C VAL A 26 -2.96 8.00 3.73
N MET A 27 -2.87 6.69 3.53
CA MET A 27 -3.57 5.69 4.32
C MET A 27 -3.34 5.89 5.82
N LYS A 28 -2.07 6.04 6.23
CA LYS A 28 -1.73 6.24 7.64
C LYS A 28 -2.30 7.54 8.23
N ASN A 29 -2.31 8.63 7.45
CA ASN A 29 -2.93 9.89 7.87
C ASN A 29 -4.44 9.74 8.16
N PHE A 30 -5.12 8.83 7.47
CA PHE A 30 -6.55 8.55 7.63
C PHE A 30 -6.84 7.29 8.46
N GLY A 31 -5.85 6.77 9.20
CA GLY A 31 -6.00 5.60 10.06
C GLY A 31 -6.22 4.27 9.32
N CYS A 32 -5.97 4.22 8.02
CA CYS A 32 -6.07 3.02 7.20
C CYS A 32 -4.74 2.28 7.18
N SER A 33 -4.77 0.95 7.29
CA SER A 33 -3.55 0.12 7.32
C SER A 33 -3.58 -1.08 6.36
N LYS A 34 -4.74 -1.44 5.83
CA LYS A 34 -4.92 -2.63 4.98
C LYS A 34 -4.68 -2.31 3.51
N LEU A 35 -3.43 -2.46 3.07
CA LEU A 35 -3.01 -2.29 1.68
C LEU A 35 -2.99 -3.64 0.96
N VAL A 36 -3.63 -3.71 -0.22
CA VAL A 36 -3.57 -4.87 -1.11
C VAL A 36 -2.98 -4.44 -2.45
N LEU A 37 -1.98 -5.18 -2.93
CA LEU A 37 -1.32 -4.97 -4.21
C LEU A 37 -1.63 -6.15 -5.13
N VAL A 38 -2.36 -5.89 -6.21
CA VAL A 38 -2.72 -6.90 -7.20
C VAL A 38 -1.74 -6.83 -8.36
N ALA A 39 -0.99 -7.91 -8.61
CA ALA A 39 0.00 -8.02 -9.68
C ALA A 39 0.91 -6.78 -9.81
N PRO A 40 1.57 -6.31 -8.72
CA PRO A 40 2.41 -5.12 -8.78
C PRO A 40 3.56 -5.30 -9.77
N VAL A 41 3.75 -4.30 -10.64
CA VAL A 41 4.83 -4.27 -11.64
C VAL A 41 6.10 -3.63 -11.06
N CYS A 42 5.99 -2.98 -9.90
CA CYS A 42 7.11 -2.38 -9.18
C CYS A 42 7.36 -3.04 -7.83
N ASN A 43 8.60 -2.92 -7.35
CA ASN A 43 8.93 -3.25 -5.96
C ASN A 43 8.41 -2.17 -5.01
N HIS A 44 7.32 -2.47 -4.28
CA HIS A 44 6.71 -1.59 -3.29
C HIS A 44 7.56 -1.39 -2.02
N LEU A 45 8.60 -2.20 -1.81
CA LEU A 45 9.56 -2.05 -0.71
C LEU A 45 10.85 -1.34 -1.14
N SER A 46 10.88 -0.77 -2.35
CA SER A 46 12.05 -0.04 -2.86
C SER A 46 12.38 1.17 -1.98
N LYS A 47 13.64 1.62 -2.06
CA LYS A 47 14.10 2.86 -1.38
C LYS A 47 13.18 4.05 -1.70
N THR A 48 12.71 4.15 -2.95
CA THR A 48 11.80 5.22 -3.39
C THR A 48 10.44 5.12 -2.70
N ALA A 49 9.85 3.92 -2.61
CA ALA A 49 8.59 3.72 -1.92
C ALA A 49 8.70 4.06 -0.44
N ARG A 50 9.71 3.52 0.25
CA ARG A 50 9.97 3.81 1.68
C ARG A 50 10.19 5.29 1.95
N LYS A 51 10.98 5.98 1.10
CA LYS A 51 11.21 7.44 1.20
C LYS A 51 9.92 8.24 1.05
N ARG A 52 8.99 7.78 0.20
CA ARG A 52 7.67 8.42 -0.01
C ARG A 52 6.66 8.09 1.11
N ALA A 53 6.74 6.88 1.70
CA ALA A 53 5.88 6.44 2.79
C ALA A 53 6.15 7.14 4.13
N LYS A 54 7.37 7.66 4.35
CA LYS A 54 7.74 8.34 5.60
C LYS A 54 7.51 7.42 6.81
N TRP A 55 6.58 7.77 7.70
CA TRP A 55 6.23 7.00 8.89
C TRP A 55 5.28 5.83 8.63
N ALA A 56 4.90 5.60 7.37
CA ALA A 56 3.97 4.55 6.94
C ALA A 56 4.66 3.32 6.33
N ASN A 57 5.92 3.03 6.71
CA ASN A 57 6.61 1.83 6.23
C ASN A 57 5.90 0.55 6.64
N ASP A 58 5.26 0.54 7.82
CA ASP A 58 4.41 -0.54 8.32
C ASP A 58 3.25 -0.87 7.37
N VAL A 59 2.68 0.12 6.66
CA VAL A 59 1.64 -0.13 5.66
C VAL A 59 2.20 -0.85 4.43
N LEU A 60 3.45 -0.52 4.04
CA LEU A 60 4.15 -1.21 2.94
C LEU A 60 4.58 -2.63 3.35
N ASP A 61 5.14 -2.78 4.55
CA ASP A 61 5.67 -4.05 5.07
C ASP A 61 4.54 -5.06 5.31
N ASN A 62 3.34 -4.60 5.70
CA ASN A 62 2.16 -5.44 5.90
C ASN A 62 1.24 -5.55 4.66
N ALA A 63 1.66 -5.04 3.49
CA ALA A 63 0.83 -5.08 2.30
C ALA A 63 0.61 -6.53 1.82
N LYS A 64 -0.66 -6.90 1.58
CA LYS A 64 -0.98 -8.21 0.97
C LYS A 64 -0.72 -8.12 -0.53
N VAL A 65 0.09 -9.03 -1.07
CA VAL A 65 0.33 -9.12 -2.52
C VAL A 65 -0.42 -10.32 -3.08
N VAL A 66 -1.20 -10.12 -4.13
CA VAL A 66 -1.98 -11.17 -4.81
C VAL A 66 -1.75 -11.14 -6.32
N ALA A 67 -1.95 -12.27 -6.99
CA ALA A 67 -1.72 -12.39 -8.43
C ALA A 67 -2.88 -11.84 -9.29
N SER A 68 -4.11 -11.87 -8.78
CA SER A 68 -5.33 -11.45 -9.49
C SER A 68 -6.30 -10.74 -8.55
N LEU A 69 -7.29 -10.05 -9.11
CA LEU A 69 -8.31 -9.32 -8.35
C LEU A 69 -9.37 -10.25 -7.76
N ASP A 70 -9.56 -11.42 -8.36
CA ASP A 70 -10.56 -12.42 -7.96
C ASP A 70 -10.08 -13.33 -6.79
N ALA A 71 -8.92 -12.99 -6.19
CA ALA A 71 -8.25 -13.78 -5.16
C ALA A 71 -8.71 -13.49 -3.72
#